data_AF-A0AA88VD16-F1
#
_entry.id   AF-A0AA88VD16-F1
#
_cell.length_a   1.000
_cell.length_b   1.000
_cell.length_c   1.000
_cell.angle_alpha   90.00
_cell.angle_beta   90.00
_cell.angle_gamma   90.00
#
_symmetry.space_group_name_H-M   'P 1'
#
loop_
_entity.id
_entity.type
_entity.pdbx_description
1 polymer ?
#
loop_
_entity_poly.entity_id
_entity_poly.type
_entity_poly.pdbx_seq_one_letter_code
_entity_poly.pdbx_strand_id
1 'polypeptide(L)'
;MGFEALLEPVLGEPKAEWSASTATSPTPLRPHVLHVYTLDPSRLTIHVTDFHSSTREALRSVQQLEDLRDSIGIRGSWSEFLDYVIASMKSEDLKLVLEGQSNPHCDKFGAVNAKLIAQKSKGMPRISIPLTKLVGDAASEAMSNFSLELFKSFKSKHSLLIYGFKKIVTASYEQDCRNQLTRLLSAEQ
;
A
#
# COMPACT_ATOMS: atom_id res chain seq x y z
N MET A 1 14.76 16.90 10.64
CA MET A 1 13.77 15.80 10.66
C MET A 1 13.50 15.44 9.21
N GLY A 2 13.79 14.19 8.84
CA GLY A 2 13.47 13.62 7.54
C GLY A 2 12.84 12.25 7.76
N PHE A 3 12.75 11.43 6.73
CA PHE A 3 12.59 10.00 6.95
C PHE A 3 13.92 9.49 7.51
N GLU A 4 14.03 9.38 8.84
CA GLU A 4 15.29 9.05 9.55
C GLU A 4 15.88 7.70 9.09
N ALA A 5 15.03 6.82 8.55
CA ALA A 5 15.37 5.70 7.71
C ALA A 5 14.45 5.68 6.48
N LEU A 6 14.94 5.13 5.36
CA LEU A 6 14.09 4.85 4.20
C LEU A 6 12.93 3.95 4.66
N LEU A 7 11.70 4.38 4.38
CA LEU A 7 10.52 3.62 4.76
C LEU A 7 10.47 2.32 3.97
N GLU A 8 10.08 1.24 4.64
CA GLU A 8 9.79 -0.01 3.95
C GLU A 8 8.66 0.24 2.94
N PRO A 9 8.82 -0.18 1.67
CA PRO A 9 7.79 -0.01 0.66
C PRO A 9 6.44 -0.60 1.10
N VAL A 10 5.40 0.20 1.00
CA VAL A 10 4.03 -0.21 1.31
C VAL A 10 3.30 -0.51 0.01
N LEU A 11 2.74 -1.71 -0.05
CA LEU A 11 1.88 -2.15 -1.14
C LEU A 11 0.45 -2.26 -0.61
N GLY A 12 -0.52 -1.74 -1.36
CA GLY A 12 -1.93 -1.75 -0.99
C GLY A 12 -2.86 -1.81 -2.20
N GLU A 13 -4.15 -2.00 -1.94
CA GLU A 13 -5.19 -2.07 -2.97
C GLU A 13 -6.32 -1.07 -2.64
N PRO A 14 -6.26 0.18 -3.15
CA PRO A 14 -7.30 1.16 -2.92
C PRO A 14 -8.61 0.76 -3.60
N LYS A 15 -9.73 0.94 -2.89
CA LYS A 15 -11.06 0.84 -3.49
C LYS A 15 -11.33 2.04 -4.39
N ALA A 16 -11.33 1.82 -5.70
CA ALA A 16 -11.57 2.87 -6.68
C ALA A 16 -13.06 3.20 -6.79
N GLU A 17 -13.41 4.48 -6.68
CA GLU A 17 -14.78 4.99 -6.82
C GLU A 17 -14.82 6.31 -7.62
N TRP A 18 -15.87 6.51 -8.41
CA TRP A 18 -16.14 7.78 -9.06
C TRP A 18 -16.70 8.77 -8.05
N SER A 19 -16.35 10.05 -8.19
CA SER A 19 -17.00 11.09 -7.38
C SER A 19 -18.51 11.13 -7.67
N ALA A 20 -19.32 11.37 -6.62
CA ALA A 20 -20.78 11.44 -6.73
C ALA A 20 -21.26 12.46 -7.78
N SER A 21 -20.49 13.51 -8.02
CA SER A 21 -20.75 14.57 -9.02
C SER A 21 -20.55 14.13 -10.48
N THR A 22 -19.96 12.96 -10.73
CA THR A 22 -19.63 12.46 -12.08
C THR A 22 -20.50 11.27 -12.50
N ALA A 23 -21.28 10.69 -11.60
CA ALA A 23 -21.97 9.42 -11.82
C ALA A 23 -23.29 9.58 -12.62
N THR A 24 -23.20 9.84 -13.93
CA THR A 24 -24.36 9.70 -14.84
C THR A 24 -24.46 8.30 -15.43
N SER A 25 -23.34 7.57 -15.52
CA SER A 25 -23.26 6.11 -15.69
C SER A 25 -21.83 5.64 -15.35
N PRO A 26 -21.57 5.04 -14.17
CA PRO A 26 -20.21 4.71 -13.78
C PRO A 26 -19.70 3.51 -14.59
N THR A 27 -18.72 3.74 -15.45
CA THR A 27 -17.96 2.65 -16.09
C THR A 27 -17.24 1.84 -15.00
N PRO A 28 -17.22 0.49 -15.07
CA PRO A 28 -16.49 -0.32 -14.11
C PRO A 28 -15.02 0.10 -14.02
N LEU A 29 -14.56 0.41 -12.82
CA LEU A 29 -13.17 0.76 -12.57
C LEU A 29 -12.33 -0.52 -12.46
N ARG A 30 -11.17 -0.52 -13.12
CA ARG A 30 -10.18 -1.59 -12.96
C ARG A 30 -9.65 -1.59 -11.52
N PRO A 31 -9.20 -2.74 -10.98
CA PRO A 31 -8.45 -2.78 -9.74
C PRO A 31 -7.24 -1.86 -9.84
N HIS A 32 -7.02 -1.06 -8.80
CA HIS A 32 -5.85 -0.20 -8.69
C HIS A 32 -4.97 -0.72 -7.57
N VAL A 33 -3.66 -0.60 -7.74
CA VAL A 33 -2.69 -0.92 -6.71
C VAL A 33 -1.95 0.34 -6.29
N LEU A 34 -1.60 0.41 -5.01
CA LEU A 34 -0.86 1.48 -4.36
C LEU A 34 0.56 1.01 -4.04
N HIS A 35 1.53 1.87 -4.32
CA HIS A 35 2.90 1.72 -3.87
C HIS A 35 3.36 3.02 -3.20
N VAL A 36 3.72 2.94 -1.92
CA VAL A 36 4.24 4.07 -1.16
C VAL A 36 5.66 3.78 -0.73
N TYR A 37 6.58 4.67 -1.04
CA TYR A 37 8.01 4.48 -0.77
C TYR A 37 8.72 5.83 -0.69
N THR A 38 9.94 5.81 -0.16
CA THR A 38 10.83 6.98 -0.13
C THR A 38 12.04 6.67 -1.00
N LEU A 39 12.28 7.48 -2.04
CA LEU A 39 13.53 7.40 -2.82
C LEU A 39 14.69 8.12 -2.11
N ASP A 40 14.34 9.16 -1.36
CA ASP A 40 15.26 9.98 -0.60
C ASP A 40 14.66 10.32 0.78
N PRO A 41 15.49 10.69 1.77
CA PRO A 41 15.02 11.01 3.11
C PRO A 41 14.14 12.27 3.22
N SER A 42 13.84 12.95 2.11
CA SER A 42 13.07 14.20 2.10
C SER A 42 11.71 14.09 1.41
N ARG A 43 11.44 12.99 0.69
CA ARG A 43 10.22 12.84 -0.13
C ARG A 43 9.56 11.47 0.02
N LEU A 44 8.26 11.51 0.31
CA LEU A 44 7.36 10.37 0.17
C LEU A 44 6.79 10.35 -1.24
N THR A 45 6.98 9.23 -1.92
CA THR A 45 6.42 8.97 -3.24
C THR A 45 5.26 7.99 -3.10
N ILE A 46 4.14 8.35 -3.73
CA ILE A 46 2.93 7.54 -3.75
C ILE A 46 2.58 7.31 -5.22
N HIS A 47 2.61 6.05 -5.66
CA HIS A 47 2.16 5.64 -6.99
C HIS A 47 0.87 4.85 -6.89
N VAL A 48 -0.07 5.16 -7.76
CA VAL A 48 -1.32 4.41 -7.92
C VAL A 48 -1.46 4.04 -9.39
N THR A 49 -1.59 2.74 -9.68
CA THR A 49 -1.70 2.28 -11.07
C THR A 49 -2.72 1.17 -11.25
N ASP A 50 -3.36 1.14 -12.42
CA ASP A 50 -4.14 0.00 -12.93
C ASP A 50 -3.34 -0.90 -13.88
N PHE A 51 -2.03 -0.66 -14.02
CA PHE A 51 -1.12 -1.28 -14.98
C PHE A 51 -1.58 -1.22 -16.45
N HIS A 52 -2.44 -0.25 -16.78
CA HIS A 52 -3.01 -0.14 -18.12
C HIS A 52 -2.96 1.30 -18.63
N SER A 53 -3.87 2.15 -18.17
CA SER A 53 -4.05 3.51 -18.70
C SER A 53 -4.14 4.59 -17.62
N SER A 54 -4.11 4.20 -16.35
CA SER A 54 -4.23 5.08 -15.20
C SER A 54 -3.05 4.83 -14.28
N THR A 55 -1.95 5.54 -14.51
CA THR A 55 -0.83 5.64 -13.58
C THR A 55 -0.78 7.06 -13.03
N ARG A 56 -0.73 7.19 -11.70
CA ARG A 56 -0.76 8.47 -10.99
C ARG A 56 0.27 8.53 -9.89
N GLU A 57 0.70 9.73 -9.57
CA GLU A 57 1.71 10.01 -8.58
C GLU A 57 1.30 11.13 -7.63
N ALA A 58 1.73 11.01 -6.38
CA ALA A 58 1.93 12.15 -5.50
C ALA A 58 3.33 12.10 -4.89
N LEU A 59 4.02 13.24 -4.98
CA LEU A 59 5.26 13.51 -4.27
C LEU A 59 4.95 14.43 -3.10
N ARG A 60 5.35 14.04 -1.89
CA ARG A 60 5.16 14.82 -0.68
C ARG A 60 6.48 15.05 0.03
N SER A 61 6.88 16.30 0.10
CA SER A 61 8.01 16.73 0.94
C SER A 61 7.67 16.60 2.42
N VAL A 62 8.70 16.59 3.27
CA VAL A 62 8.55 16.64 4.74
C VAL A 62 7.67 17.80 5.17
N GLN A 63 7.90 19.02 4.63
CA GLN A 63 7.10 20.20 4.97
C GLN A 63 5.61 19.99 4.64
N GLN A 64 5.28 19.47 3.45
CA GLN A 64 3.89 19.22 3.07
C GLN A 64 3.22 18.17 3.96
N LEU A 65 3.99 17.23 4.48
CA LEU A 65 3.50 16.22 5.42
C LEU A 65 3.34 16.80 6.84
N GLU A 66 4.18 17.75 7.26
CA GLU A 66 3.98 18.52 8.50
C GLU A 66 2.73 19.39 8.42
N ASP A 67 2.56 20.14 7.32
CA ASP A 67 1.36 20.93 7.06
C ASP A 67 0.11 20.03 7.07
N LEU A 68 0.22 18.83 6.49
CA LEU A 68 -0.84 17.83 6.55
C LEU A 68 -1.12 17.37 7.98
N ARG A 69 -0.10 17.05 8.79
CA ARG A 69 -0.24 16.66 10.21
C ARG A 69 -1.01 17.73 10.98
N ASP A 70 -0.63 18.98 10.79
CA ASP A 70 -1.22 20.12 11.48
C ASP A 70 -2.68 20.32 11.02
N SER A 71 -2.97 20.11 9.72
CA SER A 71 -4.32 20.21 9.17
C SER A 71 -5.29 19.14 9.67
N ILE A 72 -4.82 17.90 9.87
CA ILE A 72 -5.65 16.79 10.38
C ILE A 72 -5.71 16.74 11.91
N GLY A 73 -4.87 17.53 12.58
CA GLY A 73 -4.85 17.67 14.04
C GLY A 73 -4.28 16.47 14.79
N ILE A 74 -3.44 15.65 14.16
CA ILE A 74 -2.77 14.54 14.85
C ILE A 74 -1.63 15.10 15.69
N ARG A 75 -1.73 14.89 17.00
CA ARG A 75 -0.69 15.25 17.96
C ARG A 75 0.27 14.08 18.16
N GLY A 76 1.51 14.41 18.53
CA GLY A 76 2.56 13.42 18.78
C GLY A 76 3.86 13.81 18.11
N SER A 77 4.81 12.89 18.16
CA SER A 77 6.08 12.96 17.47
C SER A 77 5.92 12.81 15.95
N TRP A 78 6.96 13.19 15.20
CA TRP A 78 7.01 13.00 13.75
C TRP A 78 6.90 11.52 13.35
N SER A 79 7.57 10.62 14.09
CA SER A 79 7.52 9.18 13.83
C SER A 79 6.11 8.63 13.99
N GLU A 80 5.41 8.98 15.07
CA GLU A 80 4.03 8.53 15.31
C GLU A 80 3.08 9.00 14.20
N PHE A 81 3.31 10.20 13.66
CA PHE A 81 2.55 10.68 12.51
C PHE A 81 2.87 9.89 11.23
N LEU A 82 4.14 9.58 10.96
CA LEU A 82 4.50 8.75 9.81
C LEU A 82 3.93 7.33 9.94
N ASP A 83 4.00 6.73 11.12
CA ASP A 83 3.37 5.44 11.42
C ASP A 83 1.86 5.51 11.19
N TYR A 84 1.22 6.62 11.54
CA TYR A 84 -0.19 6.86 11.25
C TYR A 84 -0.48 6.92 9.75
N VAL A 85 0.34 7.64 8.98
CA VAL A 85 0.21 7.72 7.52
C VAL A 85 0.34 6.33 6.91
N ILE A 86 1.40 5.60 7.27
CA ILE A 86 1.66 4.25 6.75
C ILE A 86 0.56 3.27 7.15
N ALA A 87 0.08 3.30 8.39
CA ALA A 87 -1.05 2.48 8.83
C ALA A 87 -2.34 2.83 8.07
N SER A 88 -2.57 4.10 7.74
CA SER A 88 -3.72 4.53 6.94
C SER A 88 -3.62 4.05 5.49
N MET A 89 -2.42 3.97 4.92
CA MET A 89 -2.20 3.43 3.56
C MET A 89 -2.34 1.91 3.48
N LYS A 90 -2.19 1.21 4.62
CA LYS A 90 -2.38 -0.24 4.74
C LYS A 90 -3.79 -0.65 5.17
N SER A 91 -4.67 0.32 5.47
CA SER A 91 -6.00 0.02 5.99
C SER A 91 -6.97 -0.39 4.87
N GLU A 92 -8.05 -1.07 5.27
CA GLU A 92 -9.15 -1.43 4.37
C GLU A 92 -9.97 -0.20 3.92
N ASP A 93 -9.87 0.92 4.66
CA ASP A 93 -10.56 2.18 4.38
C ASP A 93 -9.80 3.06 3.36
N LEU A 94 -8.84 2.48 2.62
CA LEU A 94 -8.12 3.15 1.55
C LEU A 94 -8.97 3.25 0.28
N LYS A 95 -9.19 4.47 -0.21
CA LYS A 95 -10.02 4.76 -1.38
C LYS A 95 -9.31 5.62 -2.40
N LEU A 96 -9.51 5.30 -3.67
CA LEU A 96 -9.12 6.14 -4.78
C LEU A 96 -10.37 6.80 -5.36
N VAL A 97 -10.50 8.12 -5.17
CA VAL A 97 -11.62 8.88 -5.72
C VAL A 97 -11.19 9.51 -7.04
N LEU A 98 -11.86 9.14 -8.11
CA LEU A 98 -11.63 9.65 -9.46
C LEU A 98 -12.68 10.72 -9.82
N GLU A 99 -12.21 11.84 -10.37
CA GLU A 99 -13.02 12.99 -10.76
C GLU A 99 -12.79 13.33 -12.24
N GLY A 100 -13.86 13.45 -13.02
CA GLY A 100 -13.82 13.83 -14.45
C GLY A 100 -14.81 13.04 -15.30
N GLN A 101 -15.30 13.62 -16.40
CA GLN A 101 -16.43 13.07 -17.17
C GLN A 101 -16.23 11.60 -17.60
N SER A 102 -17.02 10.69 -17.04
CA SER A 102 -17.18 9.33 -17.57
C SER A 102 -18.10 9.41 -18.80
N ASN A 103 -17.54 9.63 -19.99
CA ASN A 103 -18.33 9.59 -21.21
C ASN A 103 -18.32 8.16 -21.79
N PRO A 104 -19.45 7.44 -21.81
CA PRO A 104 -19.50 6.05 -22.27
C PRO A 104 -19.22 5.86 -23.77
N HIS A 105 -19.08 6.95 -24.54
CA HIS A 105 -18.86 6.93 -25.99
C HIS A 105 -17.45 7.29 -26.47
N CYS A 106 -16.48 7.53 -25.57
CA CYS A 106 -15.10 7.74 -25.99
C CYS A 106 -14.08 7.12 -25.04
N ASP A 107 -13.26 6.22 -25.58
CA ASP A 107 -12.13 5.58 -24.88
C ASP A 107 -10.99 6.55 -24.52
N LYS A 108 -11.19 7.86 -24.74
CA LYS A 108 -10.15 8.90 -24.67
C LYS A 108 -10.31 9.93 -23.56
N PHE A 109 -11.39 9.90 -22.76
CA PHE A 109 -11.52 10.78 -21.59
C PHE A 109 -11.44 9.97 -20.29
N GLY A 110 -10.24 9.96 -19.69
CA GLY A 110 -9.99 9.43 -18.36
C GLY A 110 -10.14 10.52 -17.29
N ALA A 111 -10.34 10.10 -16.03
CA ALA A 111 -10.47 11.03 -14.89
C ALA A 111 -9.36 12.09 -14.89
N VAL A 112 -9.76 13.37 -14.86
CA VAL A 112 -8.86 14.53 -14.91
C VAL A 112 -8.15 14.69 -13.58
N ASN A 113 -8.89 14.53 -12.48
CA ASN A 113 -8.37 14.64 -11.12
C ASN A 113 -8.52 13.30 -10.40
N ALA A 114 -7.63 13.04 -9.46
CA ALA A 114 -7.81 11.96 -8.50
C ALA A 114 -7.26 12.35 -7.15
N LYS A 115 -7.83 11.74 -6.12
CA LYS A 115 -7.34 11.87 -4.76
C LYS A 115 -7.37 10.52 -4.07
N LEU A 116 -6.33 10.26 -3.29
CA LEU A 116 -6.25 9.13 -2.39
C LEU A 116 -6.82 9.57 -1.05
N ILE A 117 -7.85 8.87 -0.58
CA ILE A 117 -8.44 9.07 0.74
C ILE A 117 -8.05 7.86 1.59
N ALA A 118 -7.35 8.11 2.68
CA ALA A 118 -6.87 7.07 3.60
C ALA A 118 -7.33 7.37 5.02
N GLN A 119 -7.69 6.32 5.76
CA GLN A 119 -8.12 6.43 7.15
C GLN A 119 -7.64 5.20 7.90
N LYS A 120 -6.87 5.37 8.98
CA LYS A 120 -6.34 4.24 9.76
C LYS A 120 -7.44 3.33 10.31
N SER A 121 -8.51 3.94 10.84
CA SER A 121 -9.69 3.24 11.33
C SER A 121 -10.87 4.21 11.48
N LYS A 122 -12.09 3.67 11.54
CA LYS A 122 -13.31 4.45 11.74
C LYS A 122 -13.20 5.35 12.98
N GLY A 123 -13.44 6.65 12.80
CA GLY A 123 -13.35 7.67 13.85
C GLY A 123 -12.01 8.41 13.91
N MET A 124 -10.98 7.94 13.20
CA MET A 124 -9.68 8.63 13.10
C MET A 124 -9.67 9.68 11.98
N PRO A 125 -8.79 10.70 12.02
CA PRO A 125 -8.71 11.74 10.99
C PRO A 125 -8.42 11.19 9.59
N ARG A 126 -9.09 11.71 8.56
CA ARG A 126 -8.87 11.27 7.17
C ARG A 126 -7.69 12.01 6.54
N ILE A 127 -6.85 11.28 5.84
CA ILE A 127 -5.80 11.82 4.98
C ILE A 127 -6.37 11.92 3.55
N SER A 128 -6.20 13.07 2.92
CA SER A 128 -6.58 13.29 1.52
C SER A 128 -5.38 13.79 0.74
N ILE A 129 -4.91 13.01 -0.23
CA ILE A 129 -3.73 13.33 -1.04
C ILE A 129 -4.15 13.43 -2.50
N PRO A 130 -4.09 14.62 -3.13
CA PRO A 130 -4.33 14.73 -4.56
C PRO A 130 -3.20 14.06 -5.35
N LEU A 131 -3.57 13.43 -6.46
CA LEU A 131 -2.70 12.65 -7.35
C LEU A 131 -2.68 13.27 -8.74
N THR A 132 -1.50 13.35 -9.32
CA THR A 132 -1.26 13.82 -10.70
C THR A 132 -1.16 12.62 -11.63
N LYS A 133 -1.76 12.71 -12.82
CA LYS A 133 -1.67 11.65 -13.83
C LYS A 133 -0.28 11.67 -14.49
N LEU A 134 0.37 10.50 -14.54
CA LEU A 134 1.60 10.29 -15.30
C LEU A 134 1.27 9.84 -16.73
N VAL A 135 2.11 10.22 -17.69
CA VAL A 135 1.95 9.90 -19.12
C VAL A 135 3.31 9.54 -19.73
N GLY A 136 3.28 8.78 -20.83
CA GLY A 136 4.48 8.39 -21.57
C GLY A 136 5.49 7.61 -20.71
N ASP A 137 6.76 7.94 -20.86
CA ASP A 137 7.87 7.21 -20.23
C ASP A 137 7.80 7.25 -18.70
N ALA A 138 7.35 8.36 -18.11
CA ALA A 138 7.20 8.47 -16.65
C ALA A 138 6.18 7.47 -16.10
N ALA A 139 5.09 7.20 -16.83
CA ALA A 139 4.11 6.20 -16.43
C ALA A 139 4.69 4.78 -16.57
N SER A 140 5.40 4.51 -17.66
CA SER A 140 6.05 3.22 -17.91
C SER A 140 7.13 2.91 -16.87
N GLU A 141 7.96 3.90 -16.51
CA GLU A 141 8.99 3.78 -15.49
C GLU A 141 8.38 3.52 -14.11
N ALA A 142 7.34 4.28 -13.73
CA ALA A 142 6.62 4.05 -12.48
C ALA A 142 6.03 2.62 -12.40
N MET A 143 5.43 2.13 -13.49
CA MET A 143 4.90 0.75 -13.56
C MET A 143 6.01 -0.30 -13.50
N SER A 144 7.16 -0.04 -14.14
CA SER A 144 8.33 -0.93 -14.10
C SER A 144 8.89 -1.06 -12.68
N ASN A 145 9.09 0.08 -12.02
CA ASN A 145 9.57 0.14 -10.63
C ASN A 145 8.59 -0.54 -9.68
N PHE A 146 7.29 -0.28 -9.84
CA PHE A 146 6.25 -0.96 -9.06
C PHE A 146 6.33 -2.49 -9.26
N SER A 147 6.36 -2.96 -10.51
CA SER A 147 6.39 -4.39 -10.84
C SER A 147 7.60 -5.09 -10.23
N LEU A 148 8.77 -4.44 -10.26
CA LEU A 148 9.98 -4.96 -9.64
C LEU A 148 9.85 -5.08 -8.12
N GLU A 149 9.29 -4.06 -7.45
CA GLU A 149 9.06 -4.09 -6.00
C GLU A 149 8.02 -5.13 -5.59
N LEU A 150 6.94 -5.30 -6.36
CA LEU A 150 5.98 -6.40 -6.18
C LEU A 150 6.68 -7.76 -6.23
N PHE A 151 7.53 -7.97 -7.24
CA PHE A 151 8.24 -9.23 -7.41
C PHE A 151 9.23 -9.49 -6.26
N LYS A 152 9.96 -8.46 -5.81
CA LYS A 152 10.86 -8.56 -4.64
C LYS A 152 10.08 -8.91 -3.37
N SER A 153 8.99 -8.20 -3.09
CA SER A 153 8.12 -8.45 -1.95
C SER A 153 7.54 -9.87 -1.99
N PHE A 154 7.08 -10.30 -3.16
CA PHE A 154 6.56 -11.66 -3.35
C PHE A 154 7.63 -12.72 -3.04
N LYS A 155 8.83 -12.60 -3.62
CA LYS A 155 9.94 -13.54 -3.35
C LYS A 155 10.29 -13.58 -1.87
N SER A 156 10.40 -12.42 -1.23
CA SER A 156 10.71 -12.32 0.21
C SER A 156 9.66 -13.06 1.06
N LYS A 157 8.37 -12.76 0.87
CA LYS A 157 7.28 -13.39 1.62
C LYS A 157 7.18 -14.90 1.33
N HIS A 158 7.36 -15.29 0.08
CA HIS A 158 7.34 -16.69 -0.33
C HIS A 158 8.50 -17.49 0.32
N SER A 159 9.71 -16.94 0.34
CA SER A 159 10.86 -17.55 1.01
C SER A 159 10.64 -17.68 2.51
N LEU A 160 10.10 -16.65 3.17
CA LEU A 160 9.77 -16.69 4.61
C LEU A 160 8.72 -17.76 4.91
N LEU A 161 7.69 -17.88 4.07
CA LEU A 161 6.64 -18.88 4.20
C LEU A 161 7.21 -20.30 4.07
N ILE A 162 8.01 -20.57 3.03
CA ILE A 162 8.67 -21.87 2.86
C ILE A 162 9.56 -22.22 4.05
N TYR A 163 10.37 -21.27 4.51
CA TYR A 163 11.24 -21.48 5.65
C TYR A 163 10.44 -21.78 6.93
N GLY A 164 9.36 -21.02 7.17
CA GLY A 164 8.44 -21.25 8.27
C GLY A 164 7.80 -22.64 8.26
N PHE A 165 7.29 -23.07 7.10
CA PHE A 165 6.73 -24.42 6.94
C PHE A 165 7.75 -25.51 7.23
N LYS A 166 8.98 -25.37 6.70
CA LYS A 166 10.06 -26.33 6.96
C LYS A 166 10.37 -26.43 8.45
N LYS A 167 10.47 -25.30 9.15
CA LYS A 167 10.74 -25.25 10.59
C LYS A 167 9.65 -25.94 11.41
N ILE A 168 8.38 -25.72 11.07
CA ILE A 168 7.24 -26.37 11.75
C ILE A 168 7.30 -27.89 11.55
N VAL A 169 7.55 -28.35 10.32
CA VAL A 169 7.65 -29.78 10.01
C VAL A 169 8.79 -30.43 10.79
N THR A 170 9.99 -29.84 10.78
CA THR A 170 11.14 -30.36 11.55
C THR A 170 10.86 -30.40 13.05
N ALA A 171 10.28 -29.34 13.63
CA ALA A 171 9.92 -29.31 15.04
C ALA A 171 8.87 -30.38 15.40
N SER A 172 7.93 -30.67 14.50
CA SER A 172 6.95 -31.73 14.68
C SER A 172 7.59 -33.12 14.71
N TYR A 173 8.52 -33.40 13.80
CA TYR A 173 9.26 -34.66 13.79
C TYR A 173 10.09 -34.84 15.06
N GLU A 174 10.82 -33.79 15.49
CA GLU A 174 11.60 -33.83 16.72
C GLU A 174 10.70 -34.07 17.95
N GLN A 175 9.54 -33.43 18.01
CA GLN A 175 8.61 -33.61 19.11
C GLN A 175 8.03 -35.03 19.15
N ASP A 176 7.72 -35.61 17.99
CA ASP A 176 7.24 -36.99 17.92
C ASP A 176 8.32 -37.99 18.35
N CYS A 177 9.56 -37.81 17.90
CA CYS A 177 10.70 -38.62 18.36
C CYS A 177 10.89 -38.51 19.89
N ARG A 178 10.80 -37.30 20.45
CA ARG A 178 10.87 -37.10 21.91
C ARG A 178 9.74 -37.83 22.64
N ASN A 179 8.51 -37.73 22.15
CA ASN A 179 7.35 -38.39 22.75
C ASN A 179 7.47 -39.92 22.70
N GLN A 180 7.94 -40.49 21.59
CA GLN A 180 8.18 -41.92 21.44
C GLN A 180 9.25 -42.41 22.44
N LEU A 181 10.36 -41.68 22.59
CA LEU A 181 11.41 -42.02 23.54
C LEU A 181 10.91 -42.01 24.99
N THR A 182 10.14 -40.99 25.39
CA THR A 182 9.56 -40.92 26.73
C THR A 182 8.64 -42.10 27.01
N ARG A 183 7.81 -42.51 26.04
CA ARG A 183 6.93 -43.68 26.19
C ARG A 183 7.69 -44.97 26.39
N LEU A 184 8.81 -45.17 25.67
CA LEU A 184 9.65 -46.35 25.85
C LEU A 184 10.28 -46.39 27.24
N LEU A 185 10.84 -45.27 27.70
CA LEU A 185 11.46 -45.17 29.03
C LEU A 185 10.45 -45.38 30.17
N SER A 186 9.21 -44.92 30.02
CA SER A 186 8.14 -45.14 31.01
C SER A 186 7.57 -46.56 31.01
N ALA A 187 7.79 -47.36 29.95
CA ALA A 187 7.32 -48.74 29.88
C ALA A 187 8.32 -49.75 30.49
N GLU A 188 9.56 -49.33 30.74
CA GLU A 188 10.63 -50.16 31.34
C GLU A 188 10.76 -49.98 32.87
N GLN A 189 9.93 -49.12 33.49
CA GLN A 189 9.84 -48.91 34.95
C GLN A 189 8.61 -49.61 35.55
#